data_AF-A0A7C3P3K0-F1
#
_entry.id   AF-A0A7C3P3K0-F1
#
_cell.length_a   1.000
_cell.length_b   1.000
_cell.length_c   1.000
_cell.angle_alpha   90.00
_cell.angle_beta   90.00
_cell.angle_gamma   90.00
#
_symmetry.space_group_name_H-M   'P 1'
#
loop_
_entity.id
_entity.type
_entity.pdbx_description
1 polymer ?
#
loop_
_entity_poly.entity_id
_entity_poly.type
_entity_poly.pdbx_seq_one_letter_code
_entity_poly.pdbx_strand_id
1 'polypeptide(L)'
;PMRLVKARTVDAYALADAEVVLEGYVNPRDRRFETAEAEKAGVQGRFHFHPEWAGYMGKAYKAPTFHVTAVTTRRRESKPIIFTLGVHTLDDHNIDTTVREAAMFELCERMQPGLIMDVNIPYCMTDWGGAIIQVRKRNRIEEGWQRNFMAAILATSQGSRLVIAVSEDTDPYDMDDIIWCLTTRVNPKTDIINPLPGGRGQTFMPAERMTAGEREWTASNTMFEGGMGIDATVPFGYESDFMRPVYPVDRVDLKKWFADKDIQNAKSRMRGWVLSLARTGR
;
A
#
# COMPACT_ATOMS: atom_id res chain seq x y z
N PRO A 1 9.46 -20.25 -19.38
CA PRO A 1 10.29 -19.10 -19.84
C PRO A 1 9.39 -18.10 -20.58
N MET A 2 9.60 -16.80 -20.40
CA MET A 2 8.87 -15.77 -21.15
C MET A 2 9.30 -15.77 -22.62
N ARG A 3 8.35 -15.64 -23.55
CA ARG A 3 8.64 -15.58 -25.00
C ARG A 3 8.90 -14.15 -25.44
N LEU A 4 10.02 -13.94 -26.13
CA LEU A 4 10.46 -12.64 -26.60
C LEU A 4 10.60 -12.64 -28.13
N VAL A 5 10.40 -11.48 -28.75
CA VAL A 5 10.59 -11.27 -30.20
C VAL A 5 11.34 -9.96 -30.42
N LYS A 6 12.21 -9.91 -31.45
CA LYS A 6 12.92 -8.69 -31.80
C LYS A 6 11.93 -7.63 -32.30
N ALA A 7 12.05 -6.40 -31.79
CA ALA A 7 11.31 -5.24 -32.27
C ALA A 7 11.63 -4.97 -33.76
N ARG A 8 10.71 -4.30 -34.46
CA ARG A 8 10.82 -4.00 -35.89
C ARG A 8 11.70 -2.80 -36.18
N THR A 9 11.62 -1.75 -35.36
CA THR A 9 12.23 -0.45 -35.67
C THR A 9 13.30 -0.02 -34.66
N VAL A 10 13.44 -0.73 -33.54
CA VAL A 10 14.42 -0.43 -32.49
C VAL A 10 15.22 -1.67 -32.10
N ASP A 11 16.44 -1.48 -31.57
CA ASP A 11 17.27 -2.58 -31.08
C ASP A 11 16.86 -3.01 -29.66
N ALA A 12 15.67 -3.61 -29.56
CA ALA A 12 15.10 -4.12 -28.31
C ALA A 12 14.26 -5.38 -28.56
N TYR A 13 13.79 -5.99 -27.47
CA TYR A 13 12.87 -7.12 -27.48
C TYR A 13 11.53 -6.73 -26.90
N ALA A 14 10.46 -7.28 -27.47
CA ALA A 14 9.10 -7.19 -26.94
C ALA A 14 8.61 -8.55 -26.46
N LEU A 15 7.56 -8.55 -25.63
CA LEU A 15 6.84 -9.77 -25.29
C LEU A 15 6.17 -10.32 -26.56
N ALA A 16 6.53 -11.53 -26.96
CA ALA A 16 6.00 -12.15 -28.19
C ALA A 16 4.47 -12.36 -28.13
N ASP A 17 3.92 -12.39 -26.90
CA ASP A 17 2.51 -12.60 -26.62
C ASP A 17 1.70 -11.32 -26.36
N ALA A 18 2.33 -10.14 -26.39
CA ALA A 18 1.62 -8.88 -26.16
C ALA A 18 0.49 -8.64 -27.16
N GLU A 19 -0.58 -7.99 -26.71
CA GLU A 19 -1.69 -7.54 -27.54
C GLU A 19 -1.28 -6.36 -28.43
N VAL A 20 -0.54 -5.43 -27.84
CA VAL A 20 0.00 -4.22 -28.47
C VAL A 20 1.41 -3.95 -27.94
N VAL A 21 2.31 -3.52 -28.81
CA VAL A 21 3.66 -3.06 -28.48
C VAL A 21 3.87 -1.69 -29.14
N LEU A 22 4.30 -0.73 -28.33
CA LEU A 22 4.77 0.56 -28.82
C LEU A 22 6.31 0.53 -28.87
N GLU A 23 6.87 0.67 -30.07
CA GLU A 23 8.31 0.67 -30.29
C GLU A 23 8.79 2.11 -30.51
N GLY A 24 9.89 2.52 -29.87
CA GLY A 24 10.36 3.89 -29.98
C GLY A 24 11.49 4.23 -29.04
N TYR A 25 11.76 5.53 -28.93
CA TYR A 25 12.83 6.06 -28.09
C TYR A 25 12.28 7.11 -27.14
N VAL A 26 12.67 7.04 -25.87
CA VAL A 26 12.49 8.14 -24.93
C VAL A 26 13.60 9.15 -25.16
N ASN A 27 13.25 10.43 -25.36
CA ASN A 27 14.22 11.51 -25.44
C ASN A 27 14.19 12.34 -24.14
N PRO A 28 15.16 12.16 -23.22
CA PRO A 28 15.15 12.87 -21.95
C PRO A 28 15.24 14.40 -22.05
N ARG A 29 15.72 14.92 -23.20
CA ARG A 29 15.89 16.36 -23.45
C ARG A 29 14.67 17.00 -24.12
N ASP A 30 13.86 16.24 -24.85
CA ASP A 30 12.57 16.71 -25.35
C ASP A 30 11.55 16.56 -24.22
N ARG A 31 11.32 17.66 -23.48
CA ARG A 31 10.38 17.70 -22.36
C ARG A 31 9.20 18.60 -22.71
N ARG A 32 8.00 18.05 -22.64
CA ARG A 32 6.75 18.76 -22.99
C ARG A 32 5.78 18.74 -21.82
N PHE A 33 4.94 19.76 -21.75
CA PHE A 33 3.88 19.81 -20.76
C PHE A 33 2.89 18.67 -21.00
N GLU A 34 2.43 18.05 -19.93
CA GLU A 34 1.48 16.93 -19.98
C GLU A 34 0.07 17.37 -20.40
N THR A 35 -0.26 18.66 -20.28
CA THR A 35 -1.57 19.21 -20.67
C THR A 35 -1.41 20.52 -21.45
N ALA A 36 -2.35 20.75 -22.38
CA ALA A 36 -2.40 21.98 -23.18
C ALA A 36 -2.62 23.24 -22.31
N GLU A 37 -3.31 23.10 -21.17
CA GLU A 37 -3.51 24.19 -20.23
C GLU A 37 -2.20 24.63 -19.56
N ALA A 38 -1.41 23.66 -19.08
CA ALA A 38 -0.09 23.92 -18.50
C ALA A 38 0.88 24.47 -19.56
N GLU A 39 0.80 23.98 -20.79
CA GLU A 39 1.57 24.48 -21.92
C GLU A 39 1.25 25.95 -22.22
N LYS A 40 -0.03 26.29 -22.37
CA LYS A 40 -0.49 27.66 -22.63
C LYS A 40 -0.08 28.62 -21.51
N ALA A 41 -0.10 28.16 -20.27
CA ALA A 41 0.30 28.96 -19.12
C ALA A 41 1.82 29.04 -18.93
N GLY A 42 2.59 28.12 -19.52
CA GLY A 42 4.03 28.02 -19.34
C GLY A 42 4.47 27.65 -17.92
N VAL A 43 3.58 27.05 -17.11
CA VAL A 43 3.81 26.79 -15.67
C VAL A 43 3.50 25.33 -15.33
N GLN A 44 4.42 24.68 -14.65
CA GLN A 44 4.30 23.30 -14.15
C GLN A 44 3.71 23.28 -12.72
N GLY A 45 3.14 22.16 -12.28
CA GLY A 45 2.69 21.97 -10.90
C GLY A 45 1.38 22.70 -10.53
N ARG A 46 0.81 23.52 -11.42
CA ARG A 46 -0.40 24.31 -11.15
C ARG A 46 -1.69 23.61 -11.60
N PHE A 47 -1.75 23.20 -12.86
CA PHE A 47 -2.93 22.61 -13.50
C PHE A 47 -3.04 21.13 -13.16
N HIS A 48 -4.26 20.59 -13.19
CA HIS A 48 -4.51 19.18 -12.92
C HIS A 48 -4.17 18.31 -14.13
N PHE A 49 -3.83 17.05 -13.90
CA PHE A 49 -3.55 16.07 -14.96
C PHE A 49 -4.40 14.80 -14.81
N HIS A 50 -4.04 13.87 -13.93
CA HIS A 50 -4.81 12.65 -13.64
C HIS A 50 -4.90 12.38 -12.12
N PRO A 51 -5.78 11.47 -11.66
CA PRO A 51 -5.77 11.01 -10.26
C PRO A 51 -4.44 10.34 -9.90
N GLU A 52 -3.97 10.50 -8.66
CA GLU A 52 -2.69 9.96 -8.18
C GLU A 52 -2.87 9.08 -6.95
N TRP A 53 -1.90 8.19 -6.69
CA TRP A 53 -1.90 7.21 -5.59
C TRP A 53 -2.26 7.79 -4.20
N ALA A 54 -2.07 9.08 -3.93
CA ALA A 54 -2.44 9.67 -2.64
C ALA A 54 -3.97 9.91 -2.47
N GLY A 55 -4.79 9.62 -3.49
CA GLY A 55 -6.24 9.89 -3.51
C GLY A 55 -6.61 11.31 -3.96
N TYR A 56 -5.65 12.04 -4.55
CA TYR A 56 -5.82 13.42 -5.02
C TYR A 56 -5.50 13.55 -6.50
N MET A 57 -5.99 14.61 -7.15
CA MET A 57 -5.56 14.93 -8.50
C MET A 57 -4.09 15.36 -8.53
N GLY A 58 -3.31 14.67 -9.36
CA GLY A 58 -1.98 15.04 -9.79
C GLY A 58 -1.94 16.37 -10.51
N LYS A 59 -0.72 16.86 -10.67
CA LYS A 59 -0.44 18.14 -11.32
C LYS A 59 0.34 17.89 -12.60
N ALA A 60 0.10 18.71 -13.61
CA ALA A 60 0.81 18.62 -14.89
C ALA A 60 2.22 19.19 -14.75
N TYR A 61 3.21 18.44 -15.22
CA TYR A 61 4.62 18.82 -15.31
C TYR A 61 5.13 18.69 -16.74
N LYS A 62 6.41 18.99 -16.95
CA LYS A 62 7.11 18.63 -18.18
C LYS A 62 7.67 17.23 -18.08
N ALA A 63 7.16 16.29 -18.87
CA ALA A 63 7.66 14.93 -18.93
C ALA A 63 8.54 14.72 -20.19
N PRO A 64 9.53 13.81 -20.15
CA PRO A 64 10.22 13.33 -21.35
C PRO A 64 9.23 12.75 -22.36
N THR A 65 9.47 13.01 -23.65
CA THR A 65 8.62 12.47 -24.71
C THR A 65 9.07 11.08 -25.14
N PHE A 66 8.08 10.24 -25.47
CA PHE A 66 8.30 8.96 -26.13
C PHE A 66 8.01 9.09 -27.63
N HIS A 67 9.04 8.94 -28.45
CA HIS A 67 8.95 9.03 -29.91
C HIS A 67 8.66 7.65 -30.49
N VAL A 68 7.38 7.38 -30.75
CA VAL A 68 6.93 6.12 -31.36
C VAL A 68 7.43 6.03 -32.80
N THR A 69 8.04 4.90 -33.12
CA THR A 69 8.55 4.54 -34.46
C THR A 69 7.73 3.43 -35.11
N ALA A 70 7.12 2.55 -34.31
CA ALA A 70 6.14 1.58 -34.77
C ALA A 70 5.12 1.25 -33.67
N VAL A 71 3.93 0.85 -34.11
CA VAL A 71 2.93 0.18 -33.28
C VAL A 71 2.71 -1.20 -33.88
N THR A 72 3.07 -2.25 -33.15
CA THR A 72 2.83 -3.63 -33.57
C THR A 72 1.76 -4.24 -32.68
N THR A 73 0.87 -5.06 -33.27
CA THR A 73 -0.29 -5.62 -32.56
C THR A 73 -0.64 -6.99 -33.13
N ARG A 74 -1.39 -7.78 -32.35
CA ARG A 74 -1.98 -9.01 -32.87
C ARG A 74 -2.92 -8.71 -34.04
N ARG A 75 -3.15 -9.73 -34.85
CA ARG A 75 -4.09 -9.66 -35.97
C ARG A 75 -5.47 -9.28 -35.47
N ARG A 76 -6.17 -8.38 -36.18
CA ARG A 76 -7.47 -7.85 -35.75
C ARG A 76 -8.52 -8.94 -35.53
N GLU A 77 -8.43 -10.05 -36.27
CA GLU A 77 -9.32 -11.20 -36.16
C GLU A 77 -9.25 -11.88 -34.78
N SER A 78 -8.11 -11.76 -34.07
CA SER A 78 -7.99 -12.27 -32.71
C SER A 78 -8.63 -11.36 -31.66
N LYS A 79 -9.16 -10.19 -32.07
CA LYS A 79 -9.78 -9.17 -31.21
C LYS A 79 -8.88 -8.76 -30.03
N PRO A 80 -7.78 -8.04 -30.29
CA PRO A 80 -6.85 -7.65 -29.25
C PRO A 80 -7.54 -6.92 -28.10
N ILE A 81 -7.20 -7.30 -26.86
CA ILE A 81 -7.77 -6.71 -25.65
C ILE A 81 -6.79 -5.68 -25.10
N ILE A 82 -7.24 -4.43 -25.00
CA ILE A 82 -6.49 -3.36 -24.36
C ILE A 82 -7.27 -2.98 -23.10
N PHE A 83 -6.71 -3.32 -21.95
CA PHE A 83 -7.26 -2.97 -20.65
C PHE A 83 -6.42 -1.84 -20.05
N THR A 84 -6.99 -0.65 -19.96
CA THR A 84 -6.37 0.50 -19.29
C THR A 84 -6.77 0.48 -17.83
N LEU A 85 -5.79 0.24 -16.95
CA LEU A 85 -5.99 0.30 -15.50
C LEU A 85 -6.49 1.68 -15.09
N GLY A 86 -7.49 1.71 -14.21
CA GLY A 86 -7.89 2.93 -13.52
C GLY A 86 -6.93 3.19 -12.37
N VAL A 87 -6.45 4.42 -12.22
CA VAL A 87 -5.70 4.77 -11.01
C VAL A 87 -6.63 4.59 -9.81
N HIS A 88 -6.15 3.95 -8.75
CA HIS A 88 -6.92 3.61 -7.55
C HIS A 88 -7.99 2.56 -7.71
N THR A 89 -8.17 1.89 -8.84
CA THR A 89 -9.13 0.79 -8.86
C THR A 89 -8.54 -0.46 -8.16
N LEU A 90 -9.38 -1.40 -7.72
CA LEU A 90 -8.92 -2.54 -6.91
C LEU A 90 -7.88 -3.43 -7.60
N ASP A 91 -7.90 -3.46 -8.92
CA ASP A 91 -6.90 -4.11 -9.77
C ASP A 91 -5.52 -3.42 -9.72
N ASP A 92 -5.48 -2.09 -9.79
CA ASP A 92 -4.28 -1.27 -9.60
C ASP A 92 -3.70 -1.51 -8.21
N HIS A 93 -4.55 -1.41 -7.17
CA HIS A 93 -4.17 -1.71 -5.78
C HIS A 93 -3.56 -3.11 -5.64
N ASN A 94 -4.23 -4.14 -6.17
CA ASN A 94 -3.74 -5.52 -6.07
C ASN A 94 -2.37 -5.71 -6.74
N ILE A 95 -2.11 -5.06 -7.87
CA ILE A 95 -0.82 -5.15 -8.56
C ILE A 95 0.29 -4.52 -7.71
N ASP A 96 0.02 -3.32 -7.18
CA ASP A 96 0.98 -2.56 -6.38
C ASP A 96 1.25 -3.23 -5.03
N THR A 97 0.22 -3.56 -4.26
CA THR A 97 0.38 -4.03 -2.89
C THR A 97 0.94 -5.43 -2.80
N THR A 98 0.56 -6.36 -3.69
CA THR A 98 1.06 -7.74 -3.65
C THR A 98 2.60 -7.79 -3.69
N VAL A 99 3.23 -6.97 -4.53
CA VAL A 99 4.70 -6.92 -4.65
C VAL A 99 5.31 -6.22 -3.44
N ARG A 100 4.67 -5.15 -2.96
CA ARG A 100 5.18 -4.35 -1.83
C ARG A 100 5.09 -5.10 -0.51
N GLU A 101 3.95 -5.72 -0.22
CA GLU A 101 3.73 -6.57 0.96
C GLU A 101 4.75 -7.70 1.01
N ALA A 102 4.96 -8.40 -0.12
CA ALA A 102 5.97 -9.45 -0.22
C ALA A 102 7.39 -8.93 0.04
N ALA A 103 7.76 -7.77 -0.52
CA ALA A 103 9.07 -7.16 -0.30
C ALA A 103 9.28 -6.70 1.16
N MET A 104 8.25 -6.15 1.79
CA MET A 104 8.27 -5.74 3.20
C MET A 104 8.35 -6.95 4.14
N PHE A 105 7.58 -7.99 3.86
CA PHE A 105 7.63 -9.26 4.59
C PHE A 105 9.04 -9.85 4.52
N GLU A 106 9.60 -9.93 3.32
CA GLU A 106 10.95 -10.48 3.08
C GLU A 106 12.03 -9.67 3.78
N LEU A 107 11.92 -8.33 3.78
CA LEU A 107 12.80 -7.44 4.54
C LEU A 107 12.76 -7.75 6.04
N CYS A 108 11.57 -7.89 6.62
CA CYS A 108 11.40 -8.21 8.04
C CYS A 108 11.96 -9.60 8.37
N GLU A 109 11.69 -10.59 7.50
CA GLU A 109 12.18 -11.96 7.64
C GLU A 109 13.72 -12.03 7.59
N ARG A 110 14.37 -11.22 6.74
CA ARG A 110 15.84 -11.09 6.73
C ARG A 110 16.40 -10.45 7.99
N MET A 111 15.66 -9.53 8.60
CA MET A 111 16.09 -8.83 9.82
C MET A 111 15.96 -9.72 11.05
N GLN A 112 14.83 -10.41 11.22
CA GLN A 112 14.61 -11.37 12.30
C GLN A 112 13.66 -12.51 11.85
N PRO A 113 14.20 -13.69 11.50
CA PRO A 113 13.42 -14.79 10.93
C PRO A 113 12.31 -15.33 11.85
N GLY A 114 11.13 -15.51 11.27
CA GLY A 114 9.95 -16.12 11.88
C GLY A 114 9.25 -15.28 12.94
N LEU A 115 9.54 -13.97 13.01
CA LEU A 115 8.82 -13.02 13.85
C LEU A 115 7.66 -12.34 13.09
N ILE A 116 7.89 -11.96 11.83
CA ILE A 116 6.84 -11.42 10.97
C ILE A 116 5.87 -12.54 10.59
N MET A 117 4.58 -12.29 10.73
CA MET A 117 3.51 -13.22 10.41
C MET A 117 2.83 -12.85 9.11
N ASP A 118 2.61 -11.55 8.90
CA ASP A 118 1.90 -11.04 7.73
C ASP A 118 2.21 -9.55 7.50
N VAL A 119 2.01 -9.09 6.27
CA VAL A 119 2.04 -7.68 5.89
C VAL A 119 0.83 -7.39 5.02
N ASN A 120 0.03 -6.39 5.41
CA ASN A 120 -1.12 -5.94 4.64
C ASN A 120 -1.05 -4.43 4.41
N ILE A 121 -1.30 -4.01 3.18
CA ILE A 121 -1.53 -2.62 2.82
C ILE A 121 -3.02 -2.51 2.49
N PRO A 122 -3.88 -2.16 3.47
CA PRO A 122 -5.29 -2.05 3.20
C PRO A 122 -5.55 -0.94 2.18
N TYR A 123 -6.59 -1.12 1.37
CA TYR A 123 -6.97 -0.18 0.32
C TYR A 123 -7.10 1.28 0.79
N CYS A 124 -7.53 1.50 2.04
CA CYS A 124 -7.61 2.85 2.64
C CYS A 124 -6.26 3.51 2.96
N MET A 125 -5.14 2.78 2.91
CA MET A 125 -3.78 3.32 3.00
C MET A 125 -3.19 3.69 1.63
N THR A 126 -4.01 3.59 0.57
CA THR A 126 -3.75 4.12 -0.77
C THR A 126 -2.38 3.69 -1.32
N ASP A 127 -2.19 2.37 -1.48
CA ASP A 127 -1.08 1.68 -2.16
C ASP A 127 0.32 1.89 -1.54
N TRP A 128 0.77 3.15 -1.43
CA TRP A 128 2.11 3.56 -1.02
C TRP A 128 2.12 4.26 0.33
N GLY A 129 0.95 4.65 0.86
CA GLY A 129 0.84 5.50 2.05
C GLY A 129 1.24 4.82 3.35
N GLY A 130 1.25 3.49 3.41
CA GLY A 130 1.62 2.77 4.62
C GLY A 130 1.59 1.26 4.51
N ALA A 131 1.71 0.60 5.66
CA ALA A 131 1.55 -0.84 5.82
C ALA A 131 1.14 -1.22 7.25
N ILE A 132 0.48 -2.35 7.41
CA ILE A 132 0.24 -3.01 8.68
C ILE A 132 1.10 -4.27 8.70
N ILE A 133 1.90 -4.44 9.74
CA ILE A 133 2.70 -5.64 9.98
C ILE A 133 2.14 -6.40 11.17
N GLN A 134 1.92 -7.70 11.00
CA GLN A 134 1.52 -8.60 12.08
C GLN A 134 2.77 -9.34 12.58
N VAL A 135 3.01 -9.33 13.88
CA VAL A 135 4.18 -9.98 14.48
C VAL A 135 3.79 -10.93 15.61
N ARG A 136 4.59 -11.97 15.83
CA ARG A 136 4.45 -12.91 16.96
C ARG A 136 5.74 -13.00 17.76
N LYS A 137 5.78 -12.33 18.91
CA LYS A 137 6.95 -12.38 19.82
C LYS A 137 6.98 -13.72 20.55
N ARG A 138 8.04 -14.50 20.35
CA ARG A 138 8.22 -15.86 20.92
C ARG A 138 9.02 -15.86 22.22
N ASN A 139 9.81 -14.82 22.44
CA ASN A 139 10.67 -14.67 23.61
C ASN A 139 10.98 -13.19 23.89
N ARG A 140 11.54 -12.91 25.07
CA ARG A 140 11.88 -11.55 25.52
C ARG A 140 12.89 -10.83 24.62
N ILE A 141 13.77 -11.56 23.92
CA ILE A 141 14.80 -10.98 23.04
C ILE A 141 14.16 -10.40 21.75
N GLU A 142 12.97 -10.89 21.39
CA GLU A 142 12.23 -10.40 20.22
C GLU A 142 11.47 -9.09 20.49
N GLU A 143 11.32 -8.68 21.76
CA GLU A 143 10.73 -7.40 22.10
C GLU A 143 11.55 -6.23 21.54
N GLY A 144 10.88 -5.33 20.81
CA GLY A 144 11.50 -4.19 20.13
C GLY A 144 11.82 -4.44 18.65
N TRP A 145 11.85 -5.69 18.17
CA TRP A 145 12.08 -5.95 16.75
C TRP A 145 10.94 -5.44 15.86
N GLN A 146 9.70 -5.41 16.37
CA GLN A 146 8.57 -4.77 15.67
C GLN A 146 8.86 -3.29 15.38
N ARG A 147 9.59 -2.61 16.28
CA ARG A 147 10.00 -1.21 16.10
C ARG A 147 11.08 -1.08 15.04
N ASN A 148 12.03 -2.02 15.01
CA ASN A 148 13.04 -2.09 13.96
C ASN A 148 12.41 -2.34 12.59
N PHE A 149 11.45 -3.26 12.48
CA PHE A 149 10.70 -3.52 11.25
C PHE A 149 9.98 -2.28 10.76
N MET A 150 9.22 -1.60 11.62
CA MET A 150 8.56 -0.35 11.26
C MET A 150 9.55 0.72 10.77
N ALA A 151 10.66 0.92 11.49
CA ALA A 151 11.68 1.88 11.09
C ALA A 151 12.32 1.53 9.75
N ALA A 152 12.60 0.25 9.49
CA ALA A 152 13.17 -0.22 8.24
C ALA A 152 12.20 -0.03 7.07
N ILE A 153 10.92 -0.38 7.22
CA ILE A 153 9.89 -0.15 6.21
C ILE A 153 9.77 1.34 5.92
N LEU A 154 9.66 2.19 6.96
CA LEU A 154 9.58 3.64 6.81
C LEU A 154 10.81 4.23 6.10
N ALA A 155 12.00 3.68 6.32
CA ALA A 155 13.23 4.15 5.70
C ALA A 155 13.41 3.68 4.24
N THR A 156 12.87 2.52 3.89
CA THR A 156 13.12 1.86 2.59
C THR A 156 11.96 2.01 1.61
N SER A 157 10.74 2.18 2.09
CA SER A 157 9.55 2.39 1.28
C SER A 157 9.31 3.88 1.05
N GLN A 158 9.81 4.41 -0.07
CA GLN A 158 9.62 5.83 -0.44
C GLN A 158 8.14 6.24 -0.41
N GLY A 159 7.83 7.30 0.33
CA GLY A 159 6.47 7.82 0.46
C GLY A 159 5.62 7.14 1.54
N SER A 160 6.14 6.12 2.25
CA SER A 160 5.43 5.52 3.39
C SER A 160 5.27 6.53 4.53
N ARG A 161 4.03 6.78 4.92
CA ARG A 161 3.65 7.74 5.97
C ARG A 161 3.23 7.08 7.27
N LEU A 162 2.78 5.83 7.22
CA LEU A 162 2.25 5.14 8.39
C LEU A 162 2.61 3.66 8.35
N VAL A 163 3.27 3.15 9.39
CA VAL A 163 3.41 1.70 9.58
C VAL A 163 2.86 1.35 10.95
N ILE A 164 1.98 0.35 11.01
CA ILE A 164 1.37 -0.10 12.27
C ILE A 164 1.84 -1.53 12.53
N ALA A 165 2.40 -1.79 13.71
CA ALA A 165 2.67 -3.15 14.16
C ALA A 165 1.54 -3.65 15.06
N VAL A 166 0.99 -4.83 14.78
CA VAL A 166 -0.06 -5.49 15.56
C VAL A 166 0.36 -6.90 15.97
N SER A 167 -0.24 -7.41 17.05
CA SER A 167 0.02 -8.76 17.56
C SER A 167 -0.66 -9.85 16.72
N GLU A 168 -0.26 -11.10 16.94
CA GLU A 168 -0.77 -12.28 16.25
C GLU A 168 -2.26 -12.57 16.46
N ASP A 169 -2.89 -11.92 17.43
CA ASP A 169 -4.31 -12.03 17.74
C ASP A 169 -5.17 -10.96 17.05
N THR A 170 -4.56 -10.10 16.23
CA THR A 170 -5.19 -9.05 15.44
C THR A 170 -5.27 -9.45 13.97
N ASP A 171 -6.42 -9.32 13.33
CA ASP A 171 -6.55 -9.50 11.88
C ASP A 171 -6.02 -8.25 11.13
N PRO A 172 -4.89 -8.34 10.39
CA PRO A 172 -4.33 -7.19 9.70
C PRO A 172 -5.21 -6.70 8.54
N TYR A 173 -6.20 -7.50 8.09
CA TYR A 173 -7.13 -7.17 7.01
C TYR A 173 -8.44 -6.53 7.49
N ASP A 174 -8.68 -6.46 8.81
CA ASP A 174 -9.87 -5.85 9.39
C ASP A 174 -9.53 -4.51 10.06
N MET A 175 -9.87 -3.40 9.39
CA MET A 175 -9.60 -2.06 9.92
C MET A 175 -10.31 -1.77 11.24
N ASP A 176 -11.42 -2.43 11.59
CA ASP A 176 -12.02 -2.26 12.91
C ASP A 176 -11.14 -2.88 14.00
N ASP A 177 -10.44 -3.98 13.71
CA ASP A 177 -9.47 -4.62 14.62
C ASP A 177 -8.20 -3.78 14.76
N ILE A 178 -7.76 -3.13 13.68
CA ILE A 178 -6.66 -2.16 13.73
C ILE A 178 -7.01 -0.97 14.61
N ILE A 179 -8.17 -0.35 14.39
CA ILE A 179 -8.61 0.82 15.17
C ILE A 179 -8.80 0.44 16.65
N TRP A 180 -9.30 -0.76 16.94
CA TRP A 180 -9.37 -1.27 18.31
C TRP A 180 -7.99 -1.41 18.96
N CYS A 181 -7.01 -1.99 18.26
CA CYS A 181 -5.63 -2.08 18.75
C CYS A 181 -5.03 -0.70 19.02
N LEU A 182 -5.18 0.24 18.09
CA LEU A 182 -4.71 1.61 18.26
C LEU A 182 -5.34 2.31 19.48
N THR A 183 -6.60 2.00 19.78
CA THR A 183 -7.34 2.61 20.89
C THR A 183 -6.96 2.02 22.25
N THR A 184 -6.54 0.75 22.29
CA THR A 184 -6.44 -0.02 23.55
C THR A 184 -5.04 -0.51 23.89
N ARG A 185 -4.11 -0.53 22.91
CA ARG A 185 -2.75 -1.09 23.07
C ARG A 185 -1.64 -0.06 22.90
N VAL A 186 -1.96 1.15 22.46
CA VAL A 186 -0.97 2.19 22.17
C VAL A 186 -0.89 3.18 23.31
N ASN A 187 0.30 3.38 23.85
CA ASN A 187 0.64 4.53 24.67
C ASN A 187 1.20 5.65 23.76
N PRO A 188 0.47 6.77 23.60
CA PRO A 188 0.87 7.85 22.68
C PRO A 188 2.23 8.49 22.99
N LYS A 189 2.76 8.32 24.21
CA LYS A 189 4.07 8.87 24.58
C LYS A 189 5.24 7.97 24.20
N THR A 190 5.04 6.66 24.13
CA THR A 190 6.14 5.68 24.02
C THR A 190 6.06 4.81 22.77
N ASP A 191 4.88 4.69 22.17
CA ASP A 191 4.61 3.69 21.13
C ASP A 191 4.44 4.32 19.74
N ILE A 192 4.55 5.64 19.66
CA ILE A 192 4.65 6.38 18.40
C ILE A 192 6.12 6.63 18.09
N ILE A 193 6.57 6.09 16.97
CA ILE A 193 7.93 6.23 16.46
C ILE A 193 7.91 7.19 15.29
N ASN A 194 8.60 8.31 15.42
CA ASN A 194 8.85 9.19 14.30
C ASN A 194 10.24 8.83 13.73
N PRO A 195 10.34 8.32 12.48
CA PRO A 195 11.62 8.07 11.83
C PRO A 195 12.34 9.41 11.60
N LEU A 196 13.64 9.31 11.30
CA LEU A 196 14.49 10.48 11.14
C LEU A 196 14.01 11.35 9.95
N PRO A 197 13.79 12.66 10.16
CA PRO A 197 13.43 13.57 9.08
C PRO A 197 14.59 13.73 8.09
N GLY A 198 14.31 14.22 6.87
CA GLY A 198 15.33 14.55 5.88
C GLY A 198 15.66 13.43 4.88
N GLY A 199 14.86 12.37 4.85
CA GLY A 199 14.90 11.35 3.79
C GLY A 199 14.41 11.86 2.42
N ARG A 200 14.37 10.96 1.44
CA ARG A 200 13.82 11.26 0.10
C ARG A 200 12.29 11.25 0.11
N GLY A 201 11.69 12.41 -0.14
CA GLY A 201 10.24 12.56 -0.18
C GLY A 201 9.61 12.00 -1.45
N GLN A 202 8.29 12.10 -1.54
CA GLN A 202 7.47 11.70 -2.66
C GLN A 202 6.63 12.88 -3.15
N THR A 203 6.91 13.35 -4.37
CA THR A 203 6.25 14.53 -4.98
C THR A 203 4.74 14.39 -5.09
N PHE A 204 4.22 13.16 -5.10
CA PHE A 204 2.78 12.90 -5.18
C PHE A 204 2.07 12.97 -3.84
N MET A 205 2.80 13.05 -2.72
CA MET A 205 2.25 13.31 -1.39
C MET A 205 2.02 14.82 -1.21
N PRO A 206 0.76 15.32 -1.10
CA PRO A 206 0.51 16.76 -1.06
C PRO A 206 1.14 17.47 0.13
N ALA A 207 1.22 16.83 1.30
CA ALA A 207 1.87 17.39 2.47
C ALA A 207 3.36 17.69 2.18
N GLU A 208 4.05 16.77 1.53
CA GLU A 208 5.47 16.94 1.19
C GLU A 208 5.70 17.97 0.07
N ARG A 209 4.70 18.23 -0.78
CA ARG A 209 4.77 19.36 -1.73
C ARG A 209 4.90 20.70 -1.01
N MET A 210 4.26 20.85 0.15
CA MET A 210 4.32 22.08 0.94
C MET A 210 5.74 22.36 1.44
N THR A 211 6.59 21.34 1.59
CA THR A 211 8.00 21.50 1.97
C THR A 211 8.83 22.22 0.92
N ALA A 212 8.40 22.25 -0.34
CA ALA A 212 9.08 22.99 -1.40
C ALA A 212 8.90 24.51 -1.29
N GLY A 213 7.98 24.99 -0.42
CA GLY A 213 7.68 26.42 -0.27
C GLY A 213 7.19 27.06 -1.57
N GLU A 214 7.79 28.20 -1.94
CA GLU A 214 7.49 28.91 -3.19
C GLU A 214 8.18 28.30 -4.44
N ARG A 215 9.01 27.27 -4.27
CA ARG A 215 9.74 26.63 -5.38
C ARG A 215 8.85 25.64 -6.13
N GLU A 216 9.23 25.33 -7.36
CA GLU A 216 8.54 24.30 -8.14
C GLU A 216 8.52 22.94 -7.40
N TRP A 217 7.35 22.31 -7.38
CA TRP A 217 7.10 21.01 -6.76
C TRP A 217 7.74 19.87 -7.57
N THR A 218 9.06 19.73 -7.46
CA THR A 218 9.83 18.66 -8.09
C THR A 218 10.35 17.68 -7.04
N ALA A 219 10.67 16.44 -7.45
CA ALA A 219 11.25 15.43 -6.56
C ALA A 219 12.58 15.85 -5.91
N SER A 220 13.26 16.85 -6.47
CA SER A 220 14.49 17.41 -5.90
C SER A 220 14.24 18.53 -4.89
N ASN A 221 13.05 19.12 -4.89
CA ASN A 221 12.67 20.24 -4.03
C ASN A 221 11.75 19.84 -2.87
N THR A 222 11.16 18.64 -2.90
CA THR A 222 10.38 18.08 -1.80
C THR A 222 11.27 17.28 -0.85
N MET A 223 11.00 17.39 0.45
CA MET A 223 11.67 16.62 1.50
C MET A 223 10.73 15.60 2.11
N PHE A 224 11.25 14.43 2.47
CA PHE A 224 10.51 13.52 3.33
C PHE A 224 10.43 14.14 4.72
N GLU A 225 9.21 14.44 5.15
CA GLU A 225 8.95 14.96 6.50
C GLU A 225 9.10 13.87 7.57
N GLY A 226 9.23 12.61 7.16
CA GLY A 226 9.12 11.43 8.02
C GLY A 226 7.76 10.74 7.82
N GLY A 227 7.71 9.45 8.10
CA GLY A 227 6.43 8.74 8.34
C GLY A 227 6.20 8.56 9.84
N MET A 228 5.29 7.68 10.25
CA MET A 228 5.02 7.40 11.65
C MET A 228 4.87 5.89 11.83
N GLY A 229 5.60 5.32 12.77
CA GLY A 229 5.41 3.96 13.25
C GLY A 229 4.48 3.98 14.46
N ILE A 230 3.50 3.10 14.52
CA ILE A 230 2.67 2.89 15.73
C ILE A 230 2.81 1.45 16.18
N ASP A 231 3.41 1.26 17.36
CA ASP A 231 3.53 -0.03 18.02
C ASP A 231 2.23 -0.34 18.78
N ALA A 232 1.32 -1.07 18.16
CA ALA A 232 0.09 -1.55 18.80
C ALA A 232 0.20 -3.02 19.22
N THR A 233 1.42 -3.54 19.34
CA THR A 233 1.69 -4.91 19.78
C THR A 233 1.58 -5.01 21.30
N VAL A 234 1.11 -6.15 21.79
CA VAL A 234 1.15 -6.47 23.21
C VAL A 234 2.63 -6.58 23.66
N PRO A 235 3.04 -5.93 24.77
CA PRO A 235 4.38 -6.12 25.31
C PRO A 235 4.59 -7.57 25.74
N PHE A 236 5.74 -8.15 25.40
CA PHE A 236 6.05 -9.53 25.73
C PHE A 236 5.98 -9.78 27.24
N GLY A 237 5.28 -10.82 27.66
CA GLY A 237 5.02 -11.20 29.05
C GLY A 237 3.76 -10.58 29.67
N TYR A 238 3.00 -9.76 28.92
CA TYR A 238 1.72 -9.18 29.34
C TYR A 238 0.52 -9.76 28.57
N GLU A 239 0.70 -10.87 27.86
CA GLU A 239 -0.32 -11.46 26.98
C GLU A 239 -1.63 -11.77 27.72
N SER A 240 -1.53 -12.20 28.98
CA SER A 240 -2.71 -12.47 29.81
C SER A 240 -3.51 -11.22 30.18
N ASP A 241 -2.87 -10.06 30.34
CA ASP A 241 -3.54 -8.81 30.68
C ASP A 241 -4.29 -8.21 29.47
N PHE A 242 -3.85 -8.57 28.27
CA PHE A 242 -4.42 -8.13 26.99
C PHE A 242 -5.28 -9.21 26.32
N MET A 243 -5.63 -10.28 27.04
CA MET A 243 -6.44 -11.36 26.54
C MET A 243 -7.80 -10.84 26.04
N ARG A 244 -8.12 -11.15 24.77
CA ARG A 244 -9.42 -10.80 24.18
C ARG A 244 -10.55 -11.55 24.92
N PRO A 245 -11.78 -10.97 24.99
CA PRO A 245 -12.90 -11.66 25.61
C PRO A 245 -13.22 -12.99 24.90
N VAL A 246 -13.24 -14.07 25.68
CA VAL A 246 -13.62 -15.41 25.21
C VAL A 246 -15.11 -15.63 25.49
N TYR A 247 -15.86 -16.00 24.46
CA TYR A 247 -17.27 -16.36 24.58
C TYR A 247 -17.43 -17.84 24.19
N PRO A 248 -18.36 -18.58 24.80
CA PRO A 248 -18.57 -20.00 24.46
C PRO A 248 -19.37 -20.14 23.15
N VAL A 249 -19.04 -19.40 22.09
CA VAL A 249 -19.81 -19.37 20.83
C VAL A 249 -19.74 -20.71 20.09
N ASP A 250 -18.68 -21.48 20.30
CA ASP A 250 -18.52 -22.86 19.83
C ASP A 250 -19.40 -23.86 20.60
N ARG A 251 -19.81 -23.52 21.83
CA ARG A 251 -20.68 -24.36 22.68
C ARG A 251 -22.16 -24.05 22.52
N VAL A 252 -22.51 -22.96 21.83
CA VAL A 252 -23.90 -22.53 21.62
C VAL A 252 -24.36 -22.94 20.22
N ASP A 253 -25.21 -23.97 20.16
CA ASP A 253 -25.89 -24.36 18.92
C ASP A 253 -27.15 -23.51 18.70
N LEU A 254 -27.02 -22.43 17.93
CA LEU A 254 -28.12 -21.51 17.61
C LEU A 254 -29.38 -22.21 17.05
N LYS A 255 -29.23 -23.37 16.42
CA LYS A 255 -30.35 -24.12 15.83
C LYS A 255 -31.30 -24.71 16.87
N LYS A 256 -30.91 -24.76 18.14
CA LYS A 256 -31.80 -25.16 19.25
C LYS A 256 -32.84 -24.10 19.58
N TRP A 257 -32.61 -22.85 19.19
CA TRP A 257 -33.46 -21.70 19.57
C TRP A 257 -34.03 -20.94 18.38
N PHE A 258 -33.38 -20.99 17.22
CA PHE A 258 -33.76 -20.19 16.05
C PHE A 258 -33.86 -21.04 14.79
N ALA A 259 -34.77 -20.67 13.87
CA ALA A 259 -34.81 -21.29 12.55
C ALA A 259 -33.62 -20.83 11.70
N ASP A 260 -33.21 -21.64 10.71
CA ASP A 260 -32.08 -21.30 9.83
C ASP A 260 -32.24 -19.93 9.15
N LYS A 261 -33.46 -19.57 8.75
CA LYS A 261 -33.76 -18.25 8.15
C LYS A 261 -33.46 -17.08 9.10
N ASP A 262 -33.71 -17.26 10.40
CA ASP A 262 -33.51 -16.22 11.41
C ASP A 262 -32.02 -16.05 11.70
N ILE A 263 -31.29 -17.17 11.77
CA ILE A 263 -29.83 -17.19 11.91
C ILE A 263 -29.18 -16.52 10.69
N GLN A 264 -29.61 -16.83 9.48
CA GLN A 264 -29.07 -16.21 8.26
C GLN A 264 -29.39 -14.70 8.20
N ASN A 265 -30.60 -14.29 8.56
CA ASN A 265 -30.98 -12.88 8.64
C ASN A 265 -30.19 -12.12 9.73
N ALA A 266 -29.84 -12.76 10.84
CA ALA A 266 -28.95 -12.16 11.85
C ALA A 266 -27.51 -12.02 11.30
N LYS A 267 -26.97 -13.09 10.69
CA LYS A 267 -25.63 -13.09 10.09
C LYS A 267 -25.48 -12.09 8.94
N SER A 268 -26.51 -11.91 8.11
CA SER A 268 -26.48 -10.96 6.99
C SER A 268 -26.41 -9.50 7.42
N ARG A 269 -26.66 -9.21 8.71
CA ARG A 269 -26.54 -7.86 9.30
C ARG A 269 -25.20 -7.63 9.98
N MET A 270 -24.39 -8.69 10.14
CA MET A 270 -23.04 -8.57 10.71
C MET A 270 -22.15 -7.80 9.76
N ARG A 271 -21.42 -6.82 10.30
CA ARG A 271 -20.46 -5.99 9.58
C ARG A 271 -19.43 -5.45 10.56
N GLY A 272 -18.24 -5.15 10.06
CA GLY A 272 -17.17 -4.56 10.85
C GLY A 272 -16.82 -5.39 12.09
N TRP A 273 -16.64 -4.71 13.23
CA TRP A 273 -16.22 -5.27 14.52
C TRP A 273 -16.97 -6.52 14.97
N VAL A 274 -18.25 -6.65 14.62
CA VAL A 274 -19.06 -7.84 14.96
C VAL A 274 -18.49 -9.11 14.30
N LEU A 275 -17.92 -8.99 13.11
CA LEU A 275 -17.25 -10.10 12.42
C LEU A 275 -15.94 -10.47 13.13
N SER A 276 -15.16 -9.49 13.58
CA SER A 276 -13.94 -9.71 14.38
C SER A 276 -14.26 -10.47 15.68
N LEU A 277 -15.25 -9.99 16.45
CA LEU A 277 -15.69 -10.65 17.68
C LEU A 277 -16.21 -12.08 17.46
N ALA A 278 -16.90 -12.34 16.36
CA ALA A 278 -17.41 -13.68 16.04
C ALA A 278 -16.28 -14.69 15.68
N ARG A 279 -15.12 -14.20 15.24
CA ARG A 279 -13.93 -15.02 14.97
C ARG A 279 -13.11 -15.26 16.24
N THR A 280 -12.87 -14.21 17.02
CA THR A 280 -11.92 -14.21 18.15
C THR A 280 -12.54 -14.52 19.50
N GLY A 281 -13.86 -14.40 19.63
CA GLY A 281 -14.59 -14.72 20.84
C GLY A 281 -14.79 -16.21 21.06
N ARG A 282 -13.80 -17.07 20.77
CA ARG A 282 -13.84 -18.54 20.89
C ARG A 282 -12.81 -19.03 21.89
#